data_AF-A0A924TFH5-F1
#
_entry.id   AF-A0A924TFH5-F1
#
_cell.length_a   1.000
_cell.length_b   1.000
_cell.length_c   1.000
_cell.angle_alpha   90.00
_cell.angle_beta   90.00
_cell.angle_gamma   90.00
#
_symmetry.space_group_name_H-M   'P 1'
#
loop_
_entity.id
_entity.type
_entity.pdbx_description
1 polymer ?
#
loop_
_entity_poly.entity_id
_entity_poly.type
_entity_poly.pdbx_seq_one_letter_code
_entity_poly.pdbx_strand_id
1 'polypeptide(L)'
;MIQGTVATGAAFLDAVVTVRDRTGAIAGTSSPVGTDGVFIVTLADGTNPPYVLVANRTTAAGEVQTMVSVAESASATTANITPITNLIASRLSPTGDPLKLVSEFVAGTATITPAAVVASVAEINKILTPLLVATDTTGADPLKSAFSTNGSGYDRLLDSLKITITPTNASSTNIEIAVKQKLLEGMQPTVIKFVSSATNLPSLPPIDRANLVTSGTSVLIADLLKSLSACYALPLASRVDTAGTGVAADIRATTCKSLFFGNNPANFRSDGDVVGSDKLFSGMFTTSGSGTVFSQGSYEATQGNGDLVVGYKSQDAGGNGGFDTFVVRIDTDGKLKLIGNQYQYPGGVAAYHQFRQFITLNQSAYNYYSTGYNMNFPDVKGGRGVASSIFDRVVVTTPNGASVTLKPSAGKSHLNLVKSSVVTGTSYLRLRSVFADSATVGDIPTMDSNLVFSNIPFTDQDVAYIAAQSVWTFSYYLAANTAPNGAADATQYFKTRARALTIEELKRQGLPQLSPTLISAIQAKTSVYPGHAPLPTDGPLSGLDFSVPSGTLPVSRIKLFGRLNLATDGQIFDESVEVGLTARTGSIACTAVGSARCGLAGAFAASTYATGLHLYSLDAAGREFINFYAMYQLIKP
;
A
#
# COMPACT_ATOMS: atom_id res chain seq x y z
N MET A 1 37.01 5.12 -6.89
CA MET A 1 35.87 4.30 -7.36
C MET A 1 35.19 3.72 -6.14
N ILE A 2 33.86 3.66 -6.13
CA ILE A 2 33.06 2.96 -5.12
C ILE A 2 32.16 1.96 -5.84
N GLN A 3 32.06 0.74 -5.33
CA GLN A 3 31.18 -0.30 -5.86
C GLN A 3 30.41 -0.99 -4.74
N GLY A 4 29.37 -1.75 -5.08
CA GLY A 4 28.62 -2.53 -4.09
C GLY A 4 27.33 -3.08 -4.66
N THR A 5 26.46 -3.54 -3.76
CA THR A 5 25.13 -4.06 -4.11
C THR A 5 24.03 -3.15 -3.55
N VAL A 6 23.03 -2.84 -4.37
CA VAL A 6 21.80 -2.12 -3.99
C VAL A 6 20.64 -3.11 -3.99
N ALA A 7 20.09 -3.40 -2.81
CA ALA A 7 19.06 -4.42 -2.68
C ALA A 7 18.16 -4.24 -1.45
N THR A 8 16.91 -4.71 -1.56
CA THR A 8 15.94 -4.78 -0.46
C THR A 8 15.53 -6.22 -0.11
N GLY A 9 16.39 -7.21 -0.41
CA GLY A 9 16.07 -8.65 -0.54
C GLY A 9 15.88 -9.12 -1.99
N ALA A 10 15.72 -8.15 -2.90
CA ALA A 10 15.90 -8.32 -4.34
C ALA A 10 16.71 -7.13 -4.85
N ALA A 11 17.32 -7.27 -6.03
CA ALA A 11 18.02 -6.17 -6.68
C ALA A 11 17.12 -4.94 -6.79
N PHE A 12 17.65 -3.77 -6.43
CA PHE A 12 16.96 -2.49 -6.60
C PHE A 12 17.05 -2.04 -8.06
N LEU A 13 16.51 -2.88 -8.94
CA LEU A 13 16.54 -2.78 -10.40
C LEU A 13 16.14 -1.39 -10.87
N ASP A 14 16.87 -0.85 -11.84
CA ASP A 14 16.71 0.48 -12.45
C ASP A 14 17.05 1.66 -11.53
N ALA A 15 17.55 1.40 -10.32
CA ALA A 15 18.04 2.48 -9.47
C ALA A 15 19.32 3.10 -10.04
N VAL A 16 19.48 4.39 -9.85
CA VAL A 16 20.71 5.13 -10.14
C VAL A 16 21.33 5.56 -8.82
N VAL A 17 22.60 5.21 -8.60
CA VAL A 17 23.34 5.57 -7.40
C VAL A 17 24.09 6.88 -7.65
N THR A 18 23.77 7.91 -6.87
CA THR A 18 24.50 9.17 -6.83
C THR A 18 25.35 9.22 -5.56
N VAL A 19 26.64 9.48 -5.72
CA VAL A 19 27.57 9.70 -4.61
C VAL A 19 27.73 11.20 -4.42
N ARG A 20 27.52 11.68 -3.20
CA ARG A 20 27.75 13.08 -2.81
C ARG A 20 28.86 13.17 -1.78
N ASP A 21 29.70 14.17 -1.93
CA ASP A 21 30.82 14.44 -1.04
C ASP A 21 30.41 15.33 0.14
N ARG A 22 31.35 15.67 1.02
CA ARG A 22 31.08 16.50 2.22
C ARG A 22 30.51 17.89 1.91
N THR A 23 30.73 18.42 0.71
CA THR A 23 30.19 19.72 0.29
C THR A 23 28.78 19.60 -0.29
N GLY A 24 28.27 18.36 -0.44
CA GLY A 24 27.01 18.06 -1.11
C GLY A 24 27.13 18.00 -2.64
N ALA A 25 28.32 18.28 -3.19
CA ALA A 25 28.61 18.14 -4.60
C ALA A 25 28.49 16.68 -5.05
N ILE A 26 28.04 16.47 -6.28
CA ILE A 26 27.98 15.12 -6.87
C ILE A 26 29.41 14.69 -7.18
N ALA A 27 29.89 13.68 -6.46
CA ALA A 27 31.18 13.05 -6.68
C ALA A 27 31.15 12.05 -7.84
N GLY A 28 29.98 11.48 -8.16
CA GLY A 28 29.81 10.57 -9.29
C GLY A 28 28.42 9.94 -9.31
N THR A 29 28.09 9.29 -10.43
CA THR A 29 26.80 8.62 -10.64
C THR A 29 27.01 7.29 -11.36
N SER A 30 26.23 6.26 -11.01
CA SER A 30 26.27 4.96 -11.68
C SER A 30 25.41 4.93 -12.94
N SER A 31 25.61 3.92 -13.79
CA SER A 31 24.55 3.46 -14.69
C SER A 31 23.36 2.87 -13.89
N PRO A 32 22.17 2.71 -14.50
CA PRO A 32 21.06 2.01 -13.87
C PRO A 32 21.45 0.61 -13.42
N VAL A 33 21.07 0.25 -12.19
CA VAL A 33 21.35 -1.05 -11.57
C VAL A 33 20.60 -2.17 -12.30
N GLY A 34 21.31 -3.26 -12.60
CA GLY A 34 20.76 -4.45 -13.24
C GLY A 34 20.06 -5.41 -12.28
N THR A 35 19.74 -6.61 -12.77
CA THR A 35 19.05 -7.66 -11.99
C THR A 35 19.94 -8.33 -10.94
N ASP A 36 21.25 -8.10 -10.97
CA ASP A 36 22.23 -8.57 -9.99
C ASP A 36 22.40 -7.59 -8.81
N GLY A 37 21.80 -6.39 -8.90
CA GLY A 37 21.91 -5.36 -7.87
C GLY A 37 23.25 -4.64 -7.83
N VAL A 38 24.20 -4.97 -8.70
CA VAL A 38 25.57 -4.44 -8.64
C VAL A 38 25.62 -3.03 -9.22
N PHE A 39 26.39 -2.16 -8.58
CA PHE A 39 26.68 -0.83 -9.10
C PHE A 39 28.18 -0.51 -9.00
N ILE A 40 28.64 0.38 -9.89
CA ILE A 40 29.98 0.96 -9.87
C ILE A 40 29.86 2.45 -10.11
N VAL A 41 30.54 3.25 -9.28
CA VAL A 41 30.67 4.70 -9.43
C VAL A 41 32.14 5.09 -9.50
N THR A 42 32.53 5.67 -10.62
CA THR A 42 33.80 6.39 -10.73
C THR A 42 33.64 7.76 -10.07
N LEU A 43 34.54 8.07 -9.14
CA LEU A 43 34.53 9.36 -8.45
C LEU A 43 35.31 10.37 -9.29
N ALA A 44 34.80 11.59 -9.38
CA ALA A 44 35.53 12.71 -9.96
C ALA A 44 36.77 13.06 -9.13
N ASP A 45 37.77 13.61 -9.81
CA ASP A 45 38.99 14.11 -9.17
C ASP A 45 38.65 15.27 -8.21
N GLY A 46 39.37 15.35 -7.09
CA GLY A 46 39.21 16.44 -6.11
C GLY A 46 37.96 16.36 -5.23
N THR A 47 37.26 15.23 -5.22
CA THR A 47 36.10 15.02 -4.33
C THR A 47 36.51 14.88 -2.87
N ASN A 48 35.67 15.37 -1.95
CA ASN A 48 36.00 15.46 -0.53
C ASN A 48 35.26 14.40 0.31
N PRO A 49 35.92 13.32 0.75
CA PRO A 49 35.29 12.34 1.64
C PRO A 49 34.93 12.97 3.00
N PRO A 50 34.02 12.36 3.78
CA PRO A 50 33.26 11.14 3.51
C PRO A 50 32.13 11.36 2.49
N TYR A 51 31.54 10.25 2.04
CA TYR A 51 30.51 10.26 1.01
C TYR A 51 29.16 9.76 1.52
N VAL A 52 28.09 10.34 1.00
CA VAL A 52 26.71 9.84 1.12
C VAL A 52 26.29 9.26 -0.22
N LEU A 53 25.82 8.03 -0.22
CA LEU A 53 25.34 7.33 -1.41
C LEU A 53 23.82 7.35 -1.40
N VAL A 54 23.21 7.79 -2.49
CA VAL A 54 21.75 7.86 -2.65
C VAL A 54 21.37 7.04 -3.87
N ALA A 55 20.68 5.92 -3.66
CA ALA A 55 20.08 5.13 -4.74
C ALA A 55 18.65 5.59 -4.96
N ASN A 56 18.35 6.13 -6.14
CA ASN A 56 17.01 6.55 -6.52
C ASN A 56 16.49 5.68 -7.66
N ARG A 57 15.28 5.16 -7.50
CA ARG A 57 14.52 4.55 -8.58
C ARG A 57 13.22 5.31 -8.76
N THR A 58 13.00 5.82 -9.96
CA THR A 58 11.68 6.30 -10.37
C THR A 58 11.01 5.18 -11.13
N THR A 59 9.91 4.67 -10.60
CA THR A 59 9.15 3.66 -11.33
C THR A 59 8.45 4.29 -12.54
N ALA A 60 8.02 3.50 -13.52
CA ALA A 60 7.25 4.01 -14.67
C ALA A 60 5.97 4.77 -14.29
N ALA A 61 5.52 4.64 -13.04
CA ALA A 61 4.39 5.37 -12.46
C ALA A 61 4.72 6.81 -12.00
N GLY A 62 6.00 7.20 -12.02
CA GLY A 62 6.48 8.46 -11.44
C GLY A 62 6.72 8.42 -9.92
N GLU A 63 6.41 7.31 -9.25
CA GLU A 63 6.80 7.10 -7.84
C GLU A 63 8.33 6.99 -7.72
N VAL A 64 8.91 7.75 -6.80
CA VAL A 64 10.35 7.71 -6.49
C VAL A 64 10.56 6.96 -5.19
N GLN A 65 11.42 5.94 -5.25
CA GLN A 65 11.89 5.20 -4.09
C GLN A 65 13.38 5.48 -3.89
N THR A 66 13.77 5.73 -2.65
CA THR A 66 15.13 6.14 -2.31
C THR A 66 15.68 5.32 -1.15
N MET A 67 16.94 4.90 -1.27
CA MET A 67 17.72 4.35 -0.17
C MET A 67 19.04 5.10 -0.03
N VAL A 68 19.50 5.25 1.20
CA VAL A 68 20.72 5.97 1.53
C VAL A 68 21.72 5.05 2.21
N SER A 69 23.00 5.28 1.95
CA SER A 69 24.12 4.65 2.64
C SER A 69 25.27 5.66 2.78
N VAL A 70 26.35 5.27 3.43
CA VAL A 70 27.51 6.12 3.67
C VAL A 70 28.80 5.38 3.37
N ALA A 71 29.83 6.12 2.96
CA ALA A 71 31.20 5.67 2.89
C ALA A 71 32.07 6.64 3.70
N GLU A 72 32.68 6.17 4.78
CA GLU A 72 33.24 7.02 5.83
C GLU A 72 34.58 7.68 5.49
N SER A 73 35.21 7.29 4.37
CA SER A 73 36.53 7.80 3.96
C SER A 73 36.80 7.56 2.48
N ALA A 74 37.89 8.13 1.95
CA ALA A 74 38.34 7.89 0.58
C ALA A 74 38.89 6.47 0.35
N SER A 75 39.27 5.73 1.41
CA SER A 75 39.72 4.34 1.29
C SER A 75 38.56 3.34 1.21
N ALA A 76 37.32 3.78 1.46
CA ALA A 76 36.14 2.95 1.30
C ALA A 76 35.85 2.73 -0.19
N THR A 77 36.28 1.58 -0.72
CA THR A 77 36.05 1.16 -2.10
C THR A 77 34.77 0.35 -2.28
N THR A 78 34.17 -0.12 -1.19
CA THR A 78 32.91 -0.86 -1.19
C THR A 78 31.88 -0.20 -0.26
N ALA A 79 30.66 0.00 -0.77
CA ALA A 79 29.53 0.51 -0.01
C ALA A 79 28.23 -0.12 -0.52
N ASN A 80 27.59 -0.95 0.30
CA ASN A 80 26.27 -1.51 0.00
C ASN A 80 25.17 -0.50 0.31
N ILE A 81 24.04 -0.62 -0.40
CA ILE A 81 22.85 0.19 -0.17
C ILE A 81 21.67 -0.76 0.06
N THR A 82 21.27 -0.91 1.34
CA THR A 82 20.24 -1.84 1.79
C THR A 82 19.34 -1.19 2.85
N PRO A 83 18.19 -1.80 3.22
CA PRO A 83 17.39 -1.32 4.34
C PRO A 83 18.18 -1.14 5.64
N ILE A 84 19.20 -1.99 5.90
CA ILE A 84 20.05 -1.88 7.09
C ILE A 84 20.98 -0.67 7.00
N THR A 85 21.58 -0.41 5.84
CA THR A 85 22.45 0.78 5.67
C THR A 85 21.63 2.07 5.65
N ASN A 86 20.39 2.02 5.17
CA ASN A 86 19.44 3.13 5.24
C ASN A 86 19.05 3.45 6.69
N LEU A 87 18.93 2.41 7.53
CA LEU A 87 18.77 2.59 8.98
C LEU A 87 20.02 3.19 9.61
N ILE A 88 21.22 2.76 9.23
CA ILE A 88 22.48 3.37 9.69
C ILE A 88 22.53 4.86 9.29
N ALA A 89 22.18 5.20 8.06
CA ALA A 89 22.08 6.59 7.59
C ALA A 89 21.05 7.39 8.40
N SER A 90 19.91 6.79 8.74
CA SER A 90 18.91 7.38 9.64
C SER A 90 19.48 7.65 11.03
N ARG A 91 20.31 6.76 11.60
CA ARG A 91 20.97 6.99 12.90
C ARG A 91 22.03 8.10 12.86
N LEU A 92 22.66 8.32 11.72
CA LEU A 92 23.63 9.40 11.51
C LEU A 92 22.95 10.76 11.27
N SER A 93 21.69 10.77 10.86
CA SER A 93 20.88 11.97 10.66
C SER A 93 20.34 12.50 11.99
N PRO A 94 20.55 13.79 12.33
CA PRO A 94 19.96 14.40 13.53
C PRO A 94 18.43 14.35 13.55
N THR A 95 17.77 14.38 12.40
CA THR A 95 16.30 14.31 12.31
C THR A 95 15.80 12.86 12.22
N GLY A 96 16.71 11.91 12.01
CA GLY A 96 16.40 10.52 11.73
C GLY A 96 15.96 10.26 10.29
N ASP A 97 15.88 11.28 9.45
CA ASP A 97 15.45 11.14 8.06
C ASP A 97 16.68 10.92 7.16
N PRO A 98 16.91 9.69 6.64
CA PRO A 98 18.08 9.41 5.82
C PRO A 98 18.13 10.27 4.56
N LEU A 99 16.99 10.75 4.05
CA LEU A 99 16.94 11.59 2.84
C LEU A 99 17.49 13.00 3.08
N LYS A 100 17.51 13.46 4.34
CA LYS A 100 18.07 14.76 4.72
C LYS A 100 19.56 14.70 5.06
N LEU A 101 20.13 13.50 5.18
CA LEU A 101 21.51 13.32 5.65
C LEU A 101 22.51 14.15 4.85
N VAL A 102 22.35 14.26 3.53
CA VAL A 102 23.19 15.11 2.68
C VAL A 102 23.11 16.57 3.11
N SER A 103 21.90 17.14 3.19
CA SER A 103 21.72 18.54 3.56
C SER A 103 22.16 18.84 4.98
N GLU A 104 21.95 17.91 5.91
CA GLU A 104 22.38 18.02 7.30
C GLU A 104 23.90 17.93 7.44
N PHE A 105 24.54 17.11 6.60
CA PHE A 105 25.99 16.99 6.59
C PHE A 105 26.65 18.26 6.05
N VAL A 106 26.11 18.84 4.97
CA VAL A 106 26.55 20.14 4.43
C VAL A 106 26.34 21.26 5.44
N ALA A 107 25.20 21.26 6.15
CA ALA A 107 24.91 22.23 7.19
C ALA A 107 25.75 22.05 8.47
N GLY A 108 26.54 20.97 8.57
CA GLY A 108 27.33 20.63 9.75
C GLY A 108 26.50 20.17 10.95
N THR A 109 25.23 19.83 10.76
CA THR A 109 24.36 19.28 11.81
C THR A 109 24.50 17.77 11.93
N ALA A 110 24.75 17.06 10.83
CA ALA A 110 25.13 15.64 10.84
C ALA A 110 26.66 15.49 10.88
N THR A 111 27.15 14.47 11.60
CA THR A 111 28.59 14.16 11.68
C THR A 111 28.85 12.77 11.12
N ILE A 112 29.43 12.72 9.92
CA ILE A 112 29.88 11.46 9.30
C ILE A 112 31.40 11.37 9.53
N THR A 113 31.81 10.47 10.43
CA THR A 113 33.22 10.14 10.69
C THR A 113 33.37 8.62 10.81
N PRO A 114 34.57 8.05 10.61
CA PRO A 114 34.77 6.63 10.80
C PRO A 114 34.29 6.12 12.17
N ALA A 115 34.53 6.89 13.25
CA ALA A 115 34.07 6.52 14.59
C ALA A 115 32.53 6.55 14.72
N ALA A 116 31.86 7.58 14.19
CA ALA A 116 30.40 7.69 14.24
C ALA A 116 29.72 6.58 13.42
N VAL A 117 30.29 6.24 12.26
CA VAL A 117 29.80 5.15 11.40
C VAL A 117 29.98 3.81 12.10
N VAL A 118 31.16 3.52 12.66
CA VAL A 118 31.42 2.27 13.40
C VAL A 118 30.48 2.15 14.62
N ALA A 119 30.26 3.23 15.36
CA ALA A 119 29.33 3.23 16.49
C ALA A 119 27.89 2.92 16.04
N SER A 120 27.43 3.52 14.94
CA SER A 120 26.10 3.27 14.38
C SER A 120 25.96 1.84 13.87
N VAL A 121 26.97 1.29 13.19
CA VAL A 121 27.00 -0.12 12.76
C VAL A 121 26.92 -1.05 13.97
N ALA A 122 27.69 -0.79 15.02
CA ALA A 122 27.68 -1.60 16.24
C ALA A 122 26.33 -1.56 16.96
N GLU A 123 25.71 -0.37 17.05
CA GLU A 123 24.38 -0.17 17.61
C GLU A 123 23.33 -1.01 16.84
N ILE A 124 23.31 -0.92 15.51
CA ILE A 124 22.35 -1.68 14.69
C ILE A 124 22.62 -3.19 14.73
N ASN A 125 23.88 -3.64 14.69
CA ASN A 125 24.21 -5.05 14.83
C ASN A 125 23.78 -5.63 16.17
N LYS A 126 23.86 -4.84 17.25
CA LYS A 126 23.36 -5.25 18.58
C LYS A 126 21.86 -5.49 18.56
N ILE A 127 21.08 -4.58 17.97
CA ILE A 127 19.63 -4.72 17.84
C ILE A 127 19.26 -5.97 17.02
N LEU A 128 19.98 -6.21 15.94
CA LEU A 128 19.72 -7.29 14.98
C LEU A 128 20.34 -8.63 15.36
N THR A 129 21.09 -8.72 16.47
CA THR A 129 21.87 -9.91 16.85
C THR A 129 21.10 -11.23 16.76
N PRO A 130 19.86 -11.35 17.30
CA PRO A 130 19.09 -12.59 17.18
C PRO A 130 18.87 -13.03 15.73
N LEU A 131 18.64 -12.08 14.84
CA LEU A 131 18.42 -12.38 13.44
C LEU A 131 19.73 -12.69 12.71
N LEU A 132 20.80 -11.94 12.99
CA LEU A 132 22.15 -12.20 12.44
C LEU A 132 22.63 -13.63 12.76
N VAL A 133 22.33 -14.12 13.98
CA VAL A 133 22.61 -15.52 14.37
C VAL A 133 21.70 -16.49 13.60
N ALA A 134 20.40 -16.20 13.52
CA ALA A 134 19.45 -17.06 12.82
C ALA A 134 19.75 -17.18 11.31
N THR A 135 20.43 -16.20 10.71
CA THR A 135 20.81 -16.20 9.28
C THR A 135 22.28 -16.54 8.99
N ASP A 136 23.10 -16.84 10.00
CA ASP A 136 24.55 -17.07 9.87
C ASP A 136 25.34 -15.87 9.30
N THR A 137 24.98 -14.65 9.70
CA THR A 137 25.56 -13.39 9.16
C THR A 137 26.21 -12.51 10.22
N THR A 138 26.56 -13.05 11.40
CA THR A 138 27.11 -12.27 12.54
C THR A 138 28.44 -11.57 12.23
N GLY A 139 29.23 -12.08 11.28
CA GLY A 139 30.50 -11.48 10.85
C GLY A 139 30.41 -10.52 9.67
N ALA A 140 29.21 -10.30 9.11
CA ALA A 140 29.04 -9.43 7.96
C ALA A 140 29.04 -7.95 8.38
N ASP A 141 29.84 -7.12 7.71
CA ASP A 141 29.74 -5.67 7.77
C ASP A 141 28.61 -5.22 6.82
N PRO A 142 27.51 -4.63 7.33
CA PRO A 142 26.37 -4.25 6.50
C PRO A 142 26.73 -3.23 5.40
N LEU A 143 27.78 -2.43 5.61
CA LEU A 143 28.24 -1.43 4.64
C LEU A 143 29.21 -2.04 3.61
N LYS A 144 29.99 -3.07 3.97
CA LYS A 144 31.18 -3.45 3.18
C LYS A 144 31.24 -4.90 2.73
N SER A 145 30.55 -5.82 3.40
CA SER A 145 30.60 -7.24 3.03
C SER A 145 29.91 -7.47 1.68
N ALA A 146 30.60 -8.11 0.75
CA ALA A 146 30.02 -8.46 -0.54
C ALA A 146 28.90 -9.50 -0.37
N PHE A 147 27.85 -9.37 -1.18
CA PHE A 147 26.75 -10.35 -1.25
C PHE A 147 26.07 -10.31 -2.63
N SER A 148 25.29 -11.34 -2.93
CA SER A 148 24.50 -11.46 -4.16
C SER A 148 23.01 -11.44 -3.84
N THR A 149 22.19 -10.90 -4.74
CA THR A 149 20.73 -10.82 -4.60
C THR A 149 20.06 -12.14 -4.99
N ASN A 150 20.36 -13.21 -4.25
CA ASN A 150 19.92 -14.58 -4.53
C ASN A 150 19.19 -15.25 -3.35
N GLY A 151 18.87 -14.50 -2.30
CA GLY A 151 18.13 -14.96 -1.13
C GLY A 151 18.93 -15.90 -0.24
N SER A 152 20.26 -15.84 -0.31
CA SER A 152 21.17 -16.61 0.55
C SER A 152 22.07 -15.69 1.38
N GLY A 153 22.67 -16.21 2.45
CA GLY A 153 23.59 -15.45 3.31
C GLY A 153 23.00 -14.11 3.77
N TYR A 154 23.71 -13.02 3.45
CA TYR A 154 23.28 -11.66 3.80
C TYR A 154 21.98 -11.23 3.09
N ASP A 155 21.69 -11.71 1.89
CA ASP A 155 20.44 -11.37 1.21
C ASP A 155 19.23 -12.04 1.89
N ARG A 156 19.41 -13.25 2.43
CA ARG A 156 18.39 -13.91 3.25
C ARG A 156 18.06 -13.12 4.53
N LEU A 157 19.06 -12.44 5.12
CA LEU A 157 18.85 -11.51 6.22
C LEU A 157 17.97 -10.33 5.80
N LEU A 158 18.23 -9.74 4.63
CA LEU A 158 17.41 -8.66 4.08
C LEU A 158 15.98 -9.13 3.77
N ASP A 159 15.84 -10.32 3.18
CA ASP A 159 14.54 -10.95 2.94
C ASP A 159 13.75 -11.16 4.23
N SER A 160 14.44 -11.49 5.33
CA SER A 160 13.82 -11.75 6.64
C SER A 160 13.45 -10.49 7.43
N LEU A 161 13.74 -9.30 6.89
CA LEU A 161 13.54 -8.02 7.56
C LEU A 161 12.53 -7.13 6.85
N LYS A 162 11.84 -6.33 7.66
CA LYS A 162 11.13 -5.13 7.20
C LYS A 162 11.51 -3.97 8.10
N ILE A 163 12.20 -2.99 7.53
CA ILE A 163 12.58 -1.77 8.22
C ILE A 163 11.70 -0.64 7.66
N THR A 164 10.98 0.03 8.55
CA THR A 164 10.15 1.20 8.22
C THR A 164 10.71 2.41 8.94
N ILE A 165 11.02 3.45 8.17
CA ILE A 165 11.53 4.74 8.67
C ILE A 165 10.55 5.80 8.19
N THR A 166 9.88 6.48 9.11
CA THR A 166 8.79 7.41 8.78
C THR A 166 8.99 8.73 9.52
N PRO A 167 9.50 9.78 8.84
CA PRO A 167 9.71 11.08 9.45
C PRO A 167 8.40 11.64 10.01
N THR A 168 8.38 11.92 11.32
CA THR A 168 7.19 12.38 12.02
C THR A 168 7.14 13.90 12.02
N ASN A 169 8.25 14.55 12.34
CA ASN A 169 8.36 16.00 12.35
C ASN A 169 9.74 16.47 11.87
N ALA A 170 10.08 17.74 12.09
CA ALA A 170 11.34 18.30 11.62
C ALA A 170 12.57 17.71 12.33
N SER A 171 12.43 17.10 13.52
CA SER A 171 13.52 16.65 14.37
C SER A 171 13.38 15.19 14.86
N SER A 172 12.32 14.48 14.46
CA SER A 172 12.04 13.13 14.93
C SER A 172 11.45 12.25 13.84
N THR A 173 11.85 10.99 13.86
CA THR A 173 11.45 9.94 12.91
C THR A 173 11.05 8.68 13.67
N ASN A 174 9.91 8.09 13.32
CA ASN A 174 9.48 6.80 13.83
C ASN A 174 10.20 5.67 13.07
N ILE A 175 10.76 4.71 13.81
CA ILE A 175 11.48 3.57 13.27
C ILE A 175 10.84 2.28 13.78
N GLU A 176 10.52 1.37 12.86
CA GLU A 176 10.03 0.03 13.15
C GLU A 176 10.91 -1.00 12.42
N ILE A 177 11.32 -2.04 13.15
CA ILE A 177 12.00 -3.21 12.60
C ILE A 177 11.13 -4.42 12.89
N ALA A 178 10.64 -5.07 11.84
CA ALA A 178 9.83 -6.28 11.91
C ALA A 178 10.58 -7.47 11.30
N VAL A 179 10.37 -8.65 11.89
CA VAL A 179 10.91 -9.91 11.38
C VAL A 179 9.85 -10.62 10.54
N LYS A 180 10.16 -10.89 9.28
CA LYS A 180 9.32 -11.65 8.37
C LYS A 180 9.58 -13.14 8.57
N GLN A 181 8.68 -13.78 9.29
CA GLN A 181 8.82 -15.18 9.68
C GLN A 181 7.49 -15.93 9.59
N LYS A 182 7.58 -17.25 9.61
CA LYS A 182 6.46 -18.15 9.82
C LYS A 182 5.86 -17.91 11.19
N LEU A 183 4.57 -17.62 11.20
CA LEU A 183 3.77 -17.48 12.42
C LEU A 183 2.50 -18.32 12.28
N LEU A 184 2.00 -18.82 13.42
CA LEU A 184 0.67 -19.38 13.47
C LEU A 184 -0.36 -18.33 13.04
N GLU A 185 -1.49 -18.80 12.51
CA GLU A 185 -2.57 -17.92 12.11
C GLU A 185 -3.10 -17.11 13.30
N GLY A 186 -3.49 -15.85 13.07
CA GLY A 186 -3.92 -14.94 14.13
C GLY A 186 -2.82 -14.32 14.98
N MET A 187 -1.57 -14.76 14.90
CA MET A 187 -0.48 -14.21 15.71
C MET A 187 0.06 -12.88 15.17
N GLN A 188 0.21 -11.90 16.07
CA GLN A 188 0.82 -10.60 15.76
C GLN A 188 2.31 -10.74 15.36
N PRO A 189 2.84 -9.84 14.52
CA PRO A 189 4.22 -9.88 14.06
C PRO A 189 5.21 -9.59 15.20
N THR A 190 6.41 -10.15 15.09
CA THR A 190 7.53 -9.79 15.97
C THR A 190 8.14 -8.48 15.48
N VAL A 191 8.00 -7.44 16.30
CA VAL A 191 8.47 -6.08 15.97
C VAL A 191 9.18 -5.43 17.15
N ILE A 192 10.09 -4.52 16.85
CA ILE A 192 10.60 -3.52 17.78
C ILE A 192 10.42 -2.13 17.19
N LYS A 193 10.25 -1.14 18.06
CA LYS A 193 9.94 0.24 17.68
C LYS A 193 10.71 1.23 18.53
N PHE A 194 11.14 2.31 17.92
CA PHE A 194 11.79 3.42 18.61
C PHE A 194 11.71 4.68 17.75
N VAL A 195 12.01 5.83 18.37
CA VAL A 195 12.17 7.10 17.67
C VAL A 195 13.65 7.40 17.43
N SER A 196 13.97 8.19 16.41
CA SER A 196 15.35 8.52 16.05
C SER A 196 16.15 9.20 17.17
N SER A 197 15.51 9.88 18.12
CA SER A 197 16.18 10.47 19.27
C SER A 197 16.45 9.49 20.42
N ALA A 198 16.02 8.24 20.32
CA ALA A 198 16.22 7.25 21.38
C ALA A 198 17.71 6.91 21.56
N THR A 199 18.15 6.92 22.83
CA THR A 199 19.52 6.56 23.25
C THR A 199 19.65 5.10 23.68
N ASN A 200 18.55 4.49 24.12
CA ASN A 200 18.46 3.08 24.47
C ASN A 200 17.53 2.38 23.49
N LEU A 201 18.09 1.47 22.68
CA LEU A 201 17.33 0.79 21.64
C LEU A 201 16.90 -0.61 22.10
N PRO A 202 15.64 -1.00 21.81
CA PRO A 202 15.16 -2.35 22.10
C PRO A 202 15.92 -3.36 21.22
N SER A 203 16.24 -4.53 21.78
CA SER A 203 16.77 -5.66 21.00
C SER A 203 15.62 -6.52 20.48
N LEU A 204 15.82 -7.16 19.33
CA LEU A 204 14.88 -8.18 18.87
C LEU A 204 14.77 -9.31 19.92
N PRO A 205 13.61 -9.95 20.08
CA PRO A 205 13.52 -11.19 20.84
C PRO A 205 14.24 -12.34 20.09
N PRO A 206 14.47 -13.49 20.75
CA PRO A 206 15.03 -14.67 20.09
C PRO A 206 14.25 -15.06 18.83
N ILE A 207 14.98 -15.39 17.75
CA ILE A 207 14.42 -15.78 16.46
C ILE A 207 14.87 -17.21 16.12
N ASP A 208 13.91 -18.05 15.76
CA ASP A 208 14.18 -19.41 15.30
C ASP A 208 14.45 -19.43 13.79
N ARG A 209 15.61 -19.95 13.40
CA ARG A 209 16.02 -20.14 12.00
C ARG A 209 14.99 -20.92 11.19
N ALA A 210 14.32 -21.89 11.80
CA ALA A 210 13.33 -22.73 11.12
C ALA A 210 12.08 -21.95 10.69
N ASN A 211 11.81 -20.81 11.31
CA ASN A 211 10.69 -19.95 10.97
C ASN A 211 11.06 -18.86 9.94
N LEU A 212 12.34 -18.71 9.59
CA LEU A 212 12.74 -17.74 8.57
C LEU A 212 12.54 -18.29 7.16
N VAL A 213 12.48 -17.39 6.19
CA VAL A 213 12.39 -17.73 4.77
C VAL A 213 13.50 -18.72 4.37
N THR A 214 13.18 -19.66 3.50
CA THR A 214 14.15 -20.63 2.98
C THR A 214 15.18 -19.92 2.10
N SER A 215 16.45 -20.32 2.18
CA SER A 215 17.50 -19.80 1.31
C SER A 215 17.16 -20.02 -0.17
N GLY A 216 17.39 -19.01 -1.02
CA GLY A 216 17.10 -19.09 -2.45
C GLY A 216 15.68 -18.66 -2.86
N THR A 217 14.82 -18.29 -1.90
CA THR A 217 13.42 -17.95 -2.19
C THR A 217 13.27 -16.76 -3.14
N SER A 218 14.14 -15.75 -3.07
CA SER A 218 14.06 -14.58 -3.96
C SER A 218 14.25 -14.93 -5.44
N VAL A 219 15.05 -15.95 -5.76
CA VAL A 219 15.19 -16.48 -7.13
C VAL A 219 13.87 -17.10 -7.61
N LEU A 220 13.22 -17.90 -6.76
CA LEU A 220 11.92 -18.50 -7.09
C LEU A 220 10.82 -17.45 -7.29
N ILE A 221 10.87 -16.36 -6.52
CA ILE A 221 9.96 -15.22 -6.69
C ILE A 221 10.20 -14.55 -8.05
N ALA A 222 11.46 -14.26 -8.40
CA ALA A 222 11.80 -13.66 -9.68
C ALA A 222 11.33 -14.53 -10.87
N ASP A 223 11.51 -15.85 -10.78
CA ASP A 223 11.06 -16.81 -11.79
C ASP A 223 9.54 -16.87 -11.94
N LEU A 224 8.79 -16.78 -10.82
CA LEU A 224 7.33 -16.69 -10.86
C LEU A 224 6.87 -15.41 -11.58
N LEU A 225 7.44 -14.24 -11.24
CA LEU A 225 7.04 -12.97 -11.88
C LEU A 225 7.39 -12.93 -13.38
N LYS A 226 8.53 -13.54 -13.75
CA LYS A 226 8.89 -13.73 -15.16
C LYS A 226 7.90 -14.63 -15.89
N SER A 227 7.48 -15.73 -15.25
CA SER A 227 6.50 -16.66 -15.81
C SER A 227 5.12 -16.02 -15.97
N LEU A 228 4.69 -15.22 -14.99
CA LEU A 228 3.48 -14.40 -15.07
C LEU A 228 3.53 -13.47 -16.28
N SER A 229 4.59 -12.67 -16.39
CA SER A 229 4.79 -11.75 -17.53
C SER A 229 4.79 -12.50 -18.88
N ALA A 230 5.40 -13.69 -18.93
CA ALA A 230 5.40 -14.52 -20.13
C ALA A 230 4.00 -15.02 -20.53
N CYS A 231 3.15 -15.37 -19.57
CA CYS A 231 1.74 -15.71 -19.86
C CYS A 231 0.99 -14.51 -20.45
N TYR A 232 1.11 -13.33 -19.84
CA TYR A 232 0.40 -12.12 -20.31
C TYR A 232 0.96 -11.54 -21.61
N ALA A 233 2.20 -11.89 -22.00
CA ALA A 233 2.77 -11.56 -23.30
C ALA A 233 2.16 -12.36 -24.46
N LEU A 234 1.51 -13.51 -24.19
CA LEU A 234 0.83 -14.28 -25.23
C LEU A 234 -0.39 -13.51 -25.77
N PRO A 235 -0.74 -13.62 -27.07
CA PRO A 235 -1.99 -13.11 -27.59
C PRO A 235 -3.19 -13.73 -26.86
N LEU A 236 -4.28 -12.95 -26.70
CA LEU A 236 -5.48 -13.40 -25.96
C LEU A 236 -6.00 -14.76 -26.46
N ALA A 237 -6.12 -14.94 -27.78
CA ALA A 237 -6.59 -16.18 -28.40
C ALA A 237 -5.66 -17.39 -28.15
N SER A 238 -4.40 -17.16 -27.76
CA SER A 238 -3.48 -18.22 -27.35
C SER A 238 -3.59 -18.54 -25.86
N ARG A 239 -4.00 -17.57 -25.03
CA ARG A 239 -4.11 -17.74 -23.56
C ARG A 239 -5.34 -18.54 -23.15
N VAL A 240 -6.50 -18.21 -23.73
CA VAL A 240 -7.81 -18.74 -23.31
C VAL A 240 -8.63 -19.20 -24.51
N ASP A 241 -9.48 -20.21 -24.29
CA ASP A 241 -10.48 -20.66 -25.27
C ASP A 241 -11.71 -19.72 -25.32
N THR A 242 -12.09 -19.13 -24.19
CA THR A 242 -13.24 -18.21 -24.06
C THR A 242 -12.80 -16.85 -23.53
N ALA A 243 -12.93 -15.80 -24.36
CA ALA A 243 -12.59 -14.42 -23.98
C ALA A 243 -13.78 -13.67 -23.35
N GLY A 244 -13.52 -12.78 -22.39
CA GLY A 244 -14.52 -11.88 -21.78
C GLY A 244 -15.51 -12.53 -20.80
N THR A 245 -15.80 -13.82 -20.93
CA THR A 245 -16.70 -14.59 -20.06
C THR A 245 -16.12 -15.93 -19.57
N GLY A 246 -14.83 -16.17 -19.83
CA GLY A 246 -14.17 -17.43 -19.50
C GLY A 246 -13.92 -17.65 -18.01
N VAL A 247 -13.78 -18.91 -17.63
CA VAL A 247 -13.46 -19.39 -16.29
C VAL A 247 -12.09 -20.06 -16.26
N ALA A 248 -11.64 -20.50 -15.08
CA ALA A 248 -10.37 -21.21 -14.86
C ALA A 248 -10.08 -22.32 -15.90
N ALA A 249 -11.09 -23.11 -16.27
CA ALA A 249 -10.94 -24.21 -17.22
C ALA A 249 -10.67 -23.76 -18.67
N ASP A 250 -11.04 -22.53 -19.02
CA ASP A 250 -10.81 -21.96 -20.35
C ASP A 250 -9.37 -21.50 -20.57
N ILE A 251 -8.53 -21.43 -19.54
CA ILE A 251 -7.10 -21.16 -19.72
C ILE A 251 -6.48 -22.35 -20.42
N ARG A 252 -5.98 -22.16 -21.64
CA ARG A 252 -5.47 -23.25 -22.50
C ARG A 252 -3.94 -23.32 -22.56
N ALA A 253 -3.26 -22.16 -22.53
CA ALA A 253 -1.82 -22.10 -22.71
C ALA A 253 -1.10 -22.81 -21.56
N THR A 254 -0.21 -23.75 -21.88
CA THR A 254 0.62 -24.45 -20.87
C THR A 254 1.39 -23.47 -20.00
N THR A 255 1.97 -22.41 -20.60
CA THR A 255 2.67 -21.35 -19.87
C THR A 255 1.79 -20.70 -18.81
N CYS A 256 0.51 -20.45 -19.11
CA CYS A 256 -0.43 -19.86 -18.16
C CYS A 256 -0.94 -20.87 -17.12
N LYS A 257 -1.24 -22.11 -17.52
CA LYS A 257 -1.61 -23.18 -16.58
C LYS A 257 -0.52 -23.44 -15.55
N SER A 258 0.74 -23.38 -15.98
CA SER A 258 1.91 -23.64 -15.15
C SER A 258 2.17 -22.60 -14.07
N LEU A 259 1.40 -21.50 -14.02
CA LEU A 259 1.46 -20.52 -12.95
C LEU A 259 0.78 -21.00 -11.67
N PHE A 260 -0.19 -21.91 -11.80
CA PHE A 260 -1.07 -22.32 -10.71
C PHE A 260 -0.64 -23.66 -10.12
N PHE A 261 -0.93 -23.86 -8.83
CA PHE A 261 -0.56 -25.07 -8.11
C PHE A 261 -1.16 -26.33 -8.77
N GLY A 262 -0.35 -27.36 -8.98
CA GLY A 262 -0.71 -28.56 -9.74
C GLY A 262 -0.88 -28.32 -11.24
N ASN A 263 -0.36 -27.20 -11.75
CA ASN A 263 -0.58 -26.70 -13.11
C ASN A 263 -2.07 -26.58 -13.49
N ASN A 264 -2.93 -26.30 -12.50
CA ASN A 264 -4.37 -26.24 -12.67
C ASN A 264 -4.94 -24.95 -12.09
N PRO A 265 -5.41 -24.00 -12.92
CA PRO A 265 -6.00 -22.74 -12.46
C PRO A 265 -7.22 -22.92 -11.54
N ALA A 266 -7.93 -24.04 -11.61
CA ALA A 266 -9.08 -24.32 -10.75
C ALA A 266 -8.69 -24.56 -9.28
N ASN A 267 -7.41 -24.82 -8.98
CA ASN A 267 -6.92 -24.99 -7.61
C ASN A 267 -6.72 -23.65 -6.88
N PHE A 268 -6.75 -22.53 -7.61
CA PHE A 268 -6.56 -21.22 -7.04
C PHE A 268 -7.84 -20.73 -6.33
N ARG A 269 -7.69 -20.27 -5.09
CA ARG A 269 -8.72 -19.59 -4.34
C ARG A 269 -8.10 -18.52 -3.45
N SER A 270 -8.55 -17.29 -3.57
CA SER A 270 -8.22 -16.22 -2.62
C SER A 270 -9.48 -15.50 -2.22
N ASP A 271 -9.74 -15.42 -0.91
CA ASP A 271 -10.80 -14.58 -0.36
C ASP A 271 -12.19 -14.93 -0.95
N GLY A 272 -12.45 -16.22 -1.11
CA GLY A 272 -13.65 -16.77 -1.71
C GLY A 272 -13.68 -16.71 -3.25
N ASP A 273 -12.80 -15.95 -3.87
CA ASP A 273 -12.75 -15.75 -5.31
C ASP A 273 -11.82 -16.74 -6.03
N VAL A 274 -12.06 -16.93 -7.32
CA VAL A 274 -11.40 -17.91 -8.20
C VAL A 274 -10.89 -17.25 -9.48
N VAL A 275 -10.22 -18.02 -10.34
CA VAL A 275 -9.78 -17.52 -11.65
C VAL A 275 -10.97 -17.39 -12.61
N GLY A 276 -11.16 -16.21 -13.21
CA GLY A 276 -12.23 -15.97 -14.18
C GLY A 276 -12.25 -14.55 -14.74
N SER A 277 -13.03 -14.32 -15.80
CA SER A 277 -13.07 -13.05 -16.54
C SER A 277 -13.68 -11.87 -15.78
N ASP A 278 -14.58 -12.15 -14.83
CA ASP A 278 -15.17 -11.17 -13.91
C ASP A 278 -14.61 -11.29 -12.48
N LYS A 279 -13.56 -12.09 -12.30
CA LYS A 279 -12.96 -12.49 -11.02
C LYS A 279 -11.46 -12.13 -10.96
N LEU A 280 -10.72 -12.77 -10.06
CA LEU A 280 -9.25 -12.71 -10.01
C LEU A 280 -8.63 -13.19 -11.33
N PHE A 281 -7.54 -12.53 -11.73
CA PHE A 281 -6.88 -12.72 -13.02
C PHE A 281 -7.75 -12.45 -14.25
N SER A 282 -8.80 -11.63 -14.14
CA SER A 282 -9.66 -11.20 -15.25
C SER A 282 -8.88 -10.72 -16.48
N GLY A 283 -7.74 -10.04 -16.29
CA GLY A 283 -6.86 -9.60 -17.37
C GLY A 283 -6.31 -10.73 -18.27
N MET A 284 -6.31 -12.00 -17.83
CA MET A 284 -5.96 -13.12 -18.69
C MET A 284 -6.97 -13.30 -19.83
N PHE A 285 -8.24 -12.96 -19.57
CA PHE A 285 -9.41 -13.16 -20.44
C PHE A 285 -9.77 -11.93 -21.29
N THR A 286 -9.03 -10.83 -21.15
CA THR A 286 -9.30 -9.58 -21.88
C THR A 286 -8.09 -9.12 -22.70
N THR A 287 -8.34 -8.31 -23.72
CA THR A 287 -7.25 -7.70 -24.50
C THR A 287 -6.47 -6.68 -23.68
N SER A 288 -7.15 -5.94 -22.79
CA SER A 288 -6.55 -4.92 -21.92
C SER A 288 -5.46 -5.45 -21.00
N GLY A 289 -5.54 -6.73 -20.58
CA GLY A 289 -4.47 -7.34 -19.78
C GLY A 289 -3.23 -7.74 -20.59
N SER A 290 -3.30 -7.78 -21.92
CA SER A 290 -2.17 -8.26 -22.75
C SER A 290 -0.96 -7.34 -22.61
N GLY A 291 0.22 -7.93 -22.42
CA GLY A 291 1.45 -7.20 -22.16
C GLY A 291 1.63 -6.73 -20.71
N THR A 292 0.79 -7.18 -19.77
CA THR A 292 1.01 -6.88 -18.34
C THR A 292 2.36 -7.44 -17.88
N VAL A 293 3.17 -6.58 -17.26
CA VAL A 293 4.48 -6.91 -16.70
C VAL A 293 4.38 -6.99 -15.19
N PHE A 294 4.96 -8.06 -14.62
CA PHE A 294 5.09 -8.28 -13.19
C PHE A 294 6.56 -8.12 -12.79
N SER A 295 6.83 -7.33 -11.75
CA SER A 295 8.18 -6.96 -11.34
C SER A 295 8.25 -6.69 -9.83
N GLN A 296 9.45 -6.37 -9.34
CA GLN A 296 9.70 -5.95 -7.94
C GLN A 296 9.16 -6.95 -6.90
N GLY A 297 9.43 -8.23 -7.12
CA GLY A 297 9.02 -9.30 -6.21
C GLY A 297 9.73 -9.20 -4.86
N SER A 298 8.98 -9.41 -3.79
CA SER A 298 9.51 -9.42 -2.42
C SER A 298 8.84 -10.51 -1.58
N TYR A 299 9.60 -11.13 -0.69
CA TYR A 299 9.01 -11.96 0.36
C TYR A 299 8.41 -11.06 1.46
N GLU A 300 7.17 -11.33 1.85
CA GLU A 300 6.43 -10.54 2.85
C GLU A 300 6.21 -11.31 4.16
N ALA A 301 5.86 -12.60 4.10
CA ALA A 301 5.65 -13.47 5.26
C ALA A 301 5.51 -14.95 4.85
N THR A 302 5.63 -15.86 5.83
CA THR A 302 5.21 -17.26 5.71
C THR A 302 3.97 -17.50 6.60
N GLN A 303 2.97 -18.16 6.05
CA GLN A 303 1.76 -18.54 6.77
C GLN A 303 2.00 -19.80 7.63
N GLY A 304 1.11 -20.05 8.61
CA GLY A 304 1.24 -21.21 9.51
C GLY A 304 1.28 -22.56 8.77
N ASN A 305 0.60 -22.64 7.62
CA ASN A 305 0.59 -23.81 6.73
C ASN A 305 1.85 -23.95 5.85
N GLY A 306 2.76 -22.97 5.86
CA GLY A 306 3.99 -22.95 5.05
C GLY A 306 3.90 -22.18 3.73
N ASP A 307 2.72 -21.68 3.34
CA ASP A 307 2.58 -20.87 2.14
C ASP A 307 3.27 -19.52 2.30
N LEU A 308 3.82 -19.01 1.19
CA LEU A 308 4.53 -17.73 1.19
C LEU A 308 3.60 -16.62 0.69
N VAL A 309 3.66 -15.48 1.36
CA VAL A 309 3.08 -14.23 0.88
C VAL A 309 4.18 -13.46 0.15
N VAL A 310 3.94 -13.14 -1.11
CA VAL A 310 4.91 -12.49 -2.00
C VAL A 310 4.33 -11.18 -2.51
N GLY A 311 4.98 -10.05 -2.22
CA GLY A 311 4.64 -8.76 -2.80
C GLY A 311 5.12 -8.65 -4.24
N TYR A 312 4.40 -7.91 -5.08
CA TYR A 312 4.77 -7.64 -6.46
C TYR A 312 4.23 -6.29 -6.94
N LYS A 313 4.80 -5.80 -8.04
CA LYS A 313 4.26 -4.71 -8.85
C LYS A 313 3.74 -5.27 -10.18
N SER A 314 2.54 -4.87 -10.58
CA SER A 314 2.02 -5.12 -11.94
C SER A 314 1.74 -3.82 -12.68
N GLN A 315 1.97 -3.82 -13.99
CA GLN A 315 1.60 -2.71 -14.87
C GLN A 315 1.14 -3.22 -16.23
N ASP A 316 -0.01 -2.76 -16.69
CA ASP A 316 -0.53 -3.05 -18.03
C ASP A 316 0.05 -2.13 -19.10
N ALA A 317 -0.26 -2.42 -20.37
CA ALA A 317 0.19 -1.62 -21.50
C ALA A 317 -0.40 -0.19 -21.54
N GLY A 318 -1.52 0.05 -20.86
CA GLY A 318 -2.13 1.36 -20.69
C GLY A 318 -1.47 2.20 -19.59
N GLY A 319 -0.50 1.64 -18.87
CA GLY A 319 0.18 2.29 -17.76
C GLY A 319 -0.61 2.25 -16.45
N ASN A 320 -1.73 1.51 -16.39
CA ASN A 320 -2.41 1.21 -15.14
C ASN A 320 -1.59 0.18 -14.38
N GLY A 321 -1.47 0.35 -13.08
CA GLY A 321 -0.65 -0.55 -12.29
C GLY A 321 -0.71 -0.25 -10.82
N GLY A 322 -0.15 -1.15 -10.03
CA GLY A 322 -0.18 -1.06 -8.58
C GLY A 322 0.71 -2.11 -7.94
N PHE A 323 0.63 -2.17 -6.62
CA PHE A 323 1.33 -3.14 -5.80
C PHE A 323 0.32 -4.00 -5.08
N ASP A 324 0.57 -5.31 -5.07
CA ASP A 324 -0.29 -6.27 -4.41
C ASP A 324 0.52 -7.48 -3.93
N THR A 325 -0.15 -8.51 -3.42
CA THR A 325 0.47 -9.73 -2.92
C THR A 325 -0.18 -10.99 -3.50
N PHE A 326 0.65 -12.01 -3.70
CA PHE A 326 0.20 -13.38 -3.95
C PHE A 326 0.39 -14.24 -2.72
N VAL A 327 -0.44 -15.26 -2.58
CA VAL A 327 -0.13 -16.43 -1.77
C VAL A 327 0.29 -17.57 -2.68
N VAL A 328 1.48 -18.11 -2.43
CA VAL A 328 2.15 -19.09 -3.27
C VAL A 328 2.66 -20.28 -2.48
N ARG A 329 2.77 -21.41 -3.17
CA ARG A 329 3.29 -22.67 -2.62
C ARG A 329 4.35 -23.24 -3.56
N ILE A 330 5.38 -23.86 -2.99
CA ILE A 330 6.34 -24.66 -3.76
C ILE A 330 5.63 -25.95 -4.18
N ASP A 331 5.57 -26.20 -5.49
CA ASP A 331 4.96 -27.39 -6.06
C ASP A 331 5.99 -28.52 -6.24
N THR A 332 5.57 -29.70 -6.71
CA THR A 332 6.43 -30.87 -6.89
C THR A 332 7.56 -30.65 -7.91
N ASP A 333 7.44 -29.64 -8.77
CA ASP A 333 8.48 -29.22 -9.72
C ASP A 333 9.52 -28.27 -9.12
N GLY A 334 9.44 -27.98 -7.81
CA GLY A 334 10.34 -27.10 -7.09
C GLY A 334 10.11 -25.61 -7.33
N LYS A 335 9.07 -25.22 -8.08
CA LYS A 335 8.76 -23.82 -8.40
C LYS A 335 7.66 -23.27 -7.48
N LEU A 336 7.68 -21.97 -7.26
CA LEU A 336 6.55 -21.27 -6.65
C LEU A 336 5.38 -21.19 -7.63
N LYS A 337 4.18 -21.52 -7.14
CA LYS A 337 2.93 -21.49 -7.89
C LYS A 337 1.86 -20.74 -7.11
N LEU A 338 0.98 -20.06 -7.84
CA LEU A 338 -0.19 -19.37 -7.31
C LEU A 338 -1.16 -20.40 -6.73
N ILE A 339 -1.53 -20.20 -5.47
CA ILE A 339 -2.56 -21.00 -4.79
C ILE A 339 -3.64 -20.12 -4.17
N GLY A 340 -3.30 -18.88 -3.77
CA GLY A 340 -4.20 -17.99 -3.04
C GLY A 340 -4.34 -18.43 -1.57
N ASN A 341 -4.92 -17.59 -0.71
CA ASN A 341 -5.00 -17.88 0.73
C ASN A 341 -6.00 -18.98 1.11
N GLN A 342 -6.71 -19.55 0.13
CA GLN A 342 -7.70 -20.62 0.30
C GLN A 342 -8.89 -20.24 1.20
N TYR A 343 -9.03 -18.96 1.53
CA TYR A 343 -10.16 -18.45 2.30
C TYR A 343 -11.47 -18.60 1.53
N GLN A 344 -12.53 -18.86 2.27
CA GLN A 344 -13.86 -19.12 1.73
C GLN A 344 -14.63 -17.82 1.44
N TYR A 345 -14.36 -16.78 2.23
CA TYR A 345 -15.08 -15.53 2.17
C TYR A 345 -14.15 -14.35 1.86
N PRO A 346 -14.67 -13.28 1.23
CA PRO A 346 -13.89 -12.10 0.97
C PRO A 346 -13.46 -11.38 2.24
N GLY A 347 -12.39 -10.61 2.13
CA GLY A 347 -11.94 -9.73 3.20
C GLY A 347 -10.70 -8.96 2.80
N GLY A 348 -10.28 -8.05 3.67
CA GLY A 348 -9.12 -7.22 3.43
C GLY A 348 -9.09 -6.04 4.38
N VAL A 349 -7.88 -5.59 4.71
CA VAL A 349 -7.67 -4.40 5.53
C VAL A 349 -6.42 -3.68 5.05
N ALA A 350 -6.58 -2.39 4.77
CA ALA A 350 -5.49 -1.53 4.32
C ALA A 350 -5.46 -0.25 5.18
N ALA A 351 -4.25 0.24 5.42
CA ALA A 351 -4.05 1.55 6.02
C ALA A 351 -4.60 2.62 5.06
N TYR A 352 -5.44 3.51 5.58
CA TYR A 352 -6.19 4.46 4.78
C TYR A 352 -6.02 5.87 5.33
N HIS A 353 -5.72 6.80 4.44
CA HIS A 353 -5.42 8.18 4.78
C HIS A 353 -6.25 9.11 3.92
N GLN A 354 -6.85 10.12 4.53
CA GLN A 354 -7.75 11.04 3.83
C GLN A 354 -7.49 12.46 4.28
N PHE A 355 -7.25 13.35 3.31
CA PHE A 355 -7.55 14.77 3.47
C PHE A 355 -8.95 15.01 2.91
N ARG A 356 -9.87 15.47 3.77
CA ARG A 356 -11.26 15.78 3.39
C ARG A 356 -11.43 17.28 3.29
N GLN A 357 -11.85 17.71 2.11
CA GLN A 357 -12.06 19.10 1.74
C GLN A 357 -13.53 19.37 1.46
N PHE A 358 -14.16 20.26 2.22
CA PHE A 358 -15.51 20.74 1.96
C PHE A 358 -15.45 21.90 0.98
N ILE A 359 -15.65 21.56 -0.29
CA ILE A 359 -15.54 22.54 -1.38
C ILE A 359 -16.84 23.29 -1.64
N THR A 360 -17.94 22.94 -0.97
CA THR A 360 -19.24 23.60 -1.15
C THR A 360 -19.72 24.29 0.14
N LEU A 361 -20.66 25.23 -0.03
CA LEU A 361 -21.33 25.97 1.06
C LEU A 361 -20.38 26.77 1.97
N ASN A 362 -19.19 27.15 1.48
CA ASN A 362 -18.18 27.90 2.23
C ASN A 362 -17.76 27.24 3.56
N GLN A 363 -17.65 25.90 3.58
CA GLN A 363 -17.30 25.12 4.77
C GLN A 363 -15.81 24.73 4.82
N SER A 364 -14.94 25.40 4.05
CA SER A 364 -13.53 25.04 3.93
C SER A 364 -12.73 25.15 5.25
N ALA A 365 -13.19 25.96 6.20
CA ALA A 365 -12.62 26.01 7.56
C ALA A 365 -12.69 24.66 8.29
N TYR A 366 -13.63 23.78 7.90
CA TYR A 366 -13.83 22.46 8.51
C TYR A 366 -13.11 21.33 7.76
N ASN A 367 -12.25 21.65 6.78
CA ASN A 367 -11.38 20.67 6.14
C ASN A 367 -10.56 19.93 7.20
N TYR A 368 -10.34 18.63 7.04
CA TYR A 368 -9.61 17.86 8.04
C TYR A 368 -8.82 16.69 7.45
N TYR A 369 -7.74 16.34 8.15
CA TYR A 369 -6.98 15.12 7.92
C TYR A 369 -7.54 14.00 8.78
N SER A 370 -7.57 12.77 8.25
CA SER A 370 -7.91 11.57 9.02
C SER A 370 -7.07 10.38 8.59
N THR A 371 -6.79 9.51 9.54
CA THR A 371 -6.00 8.28 9.35
C THR A 371 -6.65 7.11 10.07
N GLY A 372 -6.50 5.91 9.52
CA GLY A 372 -7.02 4.67 10.09
C GLY A 372 -6.97 3.51 9.10
N TYR A 373 -8.03 2.71 9.07
CA TYR A 373 -8.06 1.48 8.29
C TYR A 373 -9.37 1.31 7.51
N ASN A 374 -9.24 1.00 6.23
CA ASN A 374 -10.35 0.61 5.38
C ASN A 374 -10.48 -0.91 5.38
N MET A 375 -11.64 -1.41 5.76
CA MET A 375 -11.98 -2.83 5.70
C MET A 375 -12.65 -3.10 4.35
N ASN A 376 -11.84 -3.35 3.32
CA ASN A 376 -12.34 -3.55 1.96
C ASN A 376 -13.07 -4.88 1.88
N PHE A 377 -14.40 -4.84 1.83
CA PHE A 377 -15.24 -6.02 1.89
C PHE A 377 -16.32 -6.00 0.81
N PRO A 378 -16.14 -6.68 -0.33
CA PRO A 378 -17.20 -6.83 -1.31
C PRO A 378 -18.36 -7.66 -0.73
N ASP A 379 -19.57 -7.20 -0.96
CA ASP A 379 -20.78 -7.91 -0.55
C ASP A 379 -21.10 -9.02 -1.56
N VAL A 380 -21.21 -10.25 -1.08
CA VAL A 380 -21.50 -11.42 -1.92
C VAL A 380 -23.01 -11.64 -1.97
N LYS A 381 -23.57 -11.59 -3.18
CA LYS A 381 -25.00 -11.72 -3.43
C LYS A 381 -25.39 -13.17 -3.71
N GLY A 382 -26.69 -13.47 -3.58
CA GLY A 382 -27.26 -14.82 -3.76
C GLY A 382 -27.70 -15.48 -2.45
N GLY A 383 -27.66 -14.75 -1.34
CA GLY A 383 -28.17 -15.19 -0.05
C GLY A 383 -29.59 -14.70 0.26
N ARG A 384 -29.98 -14.87 1.53
CA ARG A 384 -31.30 -14.47 2.06
C ARG A 384 -31.24 -13.25 2.99
N GLY A 385 -30.08 -12.63 3.14
CA GLY A 385 -29.87 -11.46 3.99
C GLY A 385 -30.41 -10.17 3.37
N VAL A 386 -30.14 -9.05 4.05
CA VAL A 386 -30.47 -7.72 3.51
C VAL A 386 -29.81 -7.55 2.15
N ALA A 387 -30.59 -7.09 1.16
CA ALA A 387 -30.15 -6.89 -0.21
C ALA A 387 -29.60 -8.17 -0.89
N SER A 388 -30.15 -9.33 -0.53
CA SER A 388 -29.75 -10.65 -1.03
C SER A 388 -28.30 -11.02 -0.72
N SER A 389 -27.72 -10.45 0.34
CA SER A 389 -26.39 -10.81 0.83
C SER A 389 -26.38 -12.21 1.42
N ILE A 390 -25.24 -12.91 1.31
CA ILE A 390 -24.99 -14.17 2.05
C ILE A 390 -24.63 -13.93 3.52
N PHE A 391 -24.33 -12.70 3.91
CA PHE A 391 -23.90 -12.33 5.26
C PHE A 391 -25.06 -11.76 6.09
N ASP A 392 -25.08 -12.05 7.38
CA ASP A 392 -25.78 -11.25 8.39
C ASP A 392 -24.87 -10.09 8.84
N ARG A 393 -23.64 -10.44 9.23
CA ARG A 393 -22.62 -9.48 9.67
C ARG A 393 -21.22 -10.09 9.58
N VAL A 394 -20.22 -9.21 9.64
CA VAL A 394 -18.83 -9.58 9.88
C VAL A 394 -18.34 -8.76 11.06
N VAL A 395 -17.79 -9.44 12.07
CA VAL A 395 -17.17 -8.79 13.23
C VAL A 395 -15.67 -8.82 13.04
N VAL A 396 -15.05 -7.66 13.01
CA VAL A 396 -13.62 -7.49 12.82
C VAL A 396 -12.98 -7.10 14.15
N THR A 397 -12.09 -7.95 14.65
CA THR A 397 -11.24 -7.66 15.81
C THR A 397 -9.93 -7.04 15.35
N THR A 398 -9.65 -5.85 15.86
CA THR A 398 -8.44 -5.07 15.57
C THR A 398 -7.22 -5.67 16.30
N PRO A 399 -6.00 -5.27 15.91
CA PRO A 399 -4.76 -5.77 16.54
C PRO A 399 -4.64 -5.47 18.04
N ASN A 400 -5.32 -4.43 18.53
CA ASN A 400 -5.38 -4.08 19.94
C ASN A 400 -6.60 -4.66 20.68
N GLY A 401 -7.35 -5.57 20.04
CA GLY A 401 -8.47 -6.31 20.65
C GLY A 401 -9.82 -5.60 20.62
N ALA A 402 -9.91 -4.37 20.10
CA ALA A 402 -11.20 -3.72 19.86
C ALA A 402 -11.96 -4.43 18.74
N SER A 403 -13.29 -4.29 18.71
CA SER A 403 -14.10 -4.91 17.65
C SER A 403 -15.01 -3.90 16.98
N VAL A 404 -15.17 -4.04 15.66
CA VAL A 404 -16.13 -3.31 14.85
C VAL A 404 -16.99 -4.29 14.06
N THR A 405 -18.22 -3.90 13.75
CA THR A 405 -19.15 -4.74 12.98
C THR A 405 -19.40 -4.12 11.63
N LEU A 406 -19.38 -4.94 10.57
CA LEU A 406 -19.84 -4.60 9.24
C LEU A 406 -21.12 -5.37 8.91
N LYS A 407 -22.05 -4.73 8.20
CA LYS A 407 -23.31 -5.32 7.74
C LYS A 407 -23.62 -4.97 6.28
N PRO A 408 -24.39 -5.81 5.56
CA PRO A 408 -24.84 -5.49 4.21
C PRO A 408 -25.86 -4.36 4.22
N SER A 409 -25.87 -3.58 3.13
CA SER A 409 -26.82 -2.48 2.90
C SER A 409 -27.42 -2.57 1.50
N ALA A 410 -28.70 -2.25 1.36
CA ALA A 410 -29.37 -2.19 0.06
C ALA A 410 -28.69 -1.19 -0.89
N GLY A 411 -28.49 -1.61 -2.14
CA GLY A 411 -27.86 -0.78 -3.18
C GLY A 411 -26.34 -0.60 -3.06
N LYS A 412 -25.67 -1.29 -2.11
CA LYS A 412 -24.21 -1.25 -1.95
C LYS A 412 -23.56 -2.55 -2.42
N SER A 413 -22.36 -2.40 -2.98
CA SER A 413 -21.48 -3.49 -3.44
C SER A 413 -20.53 -4.00 -2.35
N HIS A 414 -20.56 -3.40 -1.16
CA HIS A 414 -19.68 -3.70 -0.04
C HIS A 414 -20.43 -3.67 1.29
N LEU A 415 -19.90 -4.38 2.29
CA LEU A 415 -20.38 -4.28 3.66
C LEU A 415 -19.93 -2.94 4.29
N ASN A 416 -20.76 -2.40 5.17
CA ASN A 416 -20.53 -1.10 5.78
C ASN A 416 -20.45 -1.21 7.30
N LEU A 417 -19.62 -0.36 7.91
CA LEU A 417 -19.46 -0.30 9.35
C LEU A 417 -20.78 0.09 10.03
N VAL A 418 -21.03 -0.49 11.20
CA VAL A 418 -22.17 -0.18 12.07
C VAL A 418 -21.74 0.85 13.12
N LYS A 419 -22.49 1.95 13.23
CA LYS A 419 -22.33 2.99 14.25
C LYS A 419 -23.64 3.12 15.03
N SER A 420 -23.60 2.92 16.34
CA SER A 420 -24.80 3.00 17.21
C SER A 420 -26.00 2.20 16.66
N SER A 421 -25.75 0.97 16.22
CA SER A 421 -26.72 0.06 15.58
C SER A 421 -27.22 0.46 14.19
N VAL A 422 -26.76 1.59 13.62
CA VAL A 422 -27.08 2.03 12.27
C VAL A 422 -25.98 1.58 11.31
N VAL A 423 -26.36 0.94 10.20
CA VAL A 423 -25.42 0.60 9.13
C VAL A 423 -25.08 1.88 8.37
N THR A 424 -23.80 2.23 8.34
CA THR A 424 -23.32 3.47 7.69
C THR A 424 -23.12 3.26 6.17
N GLY A 425 -22.59 4.28 5.49
CA GLY A 425 -22.19 4.19 4.08
C GLY A 425 -20.69 4.05 3.85
N THR A 426 -19.93 3.62 4.86
CA THR A 426 -18.47 3.53 4.78
C THR A 426 -17.91 2.29 5.46
N SER A 427 -16.81 1.78 4.93
CA SER A 427 -15.96 0.73 5.49
C SER A 427 -14.68 1.27 6.15
N TYR A 428 -14.51 2.60 6.19
CA TYR A 428 -13.32 3.25 6.74
C TYR A 428 -13.51 3.63 8.20
N LEU A 429 -12.76 2.95 9.08
CA LEU A 429 -12.63 3.29 10.49
C LEU A 429 -11.53 4.35 10.67
N ARG A 430 -11.93 5.58 11.03
CA ARG A 430 -10.99 6.67 11.35
C ARG A 430 -10.52 6.52 12.79
N LEU A 431 -9.24 6.27 12.99
CA LEU A 431 -8.64 6.20 14.33
C LEU A 431 -8.39 7.60 14.87
N ARG A 432 -7.94 8.51 14.01
CA ARG A 432 -7.59 9.88 14.37
C ARG A 432 -7.98 10.86 13.26
N SER A 433 -8.41 12.05 13.66
CA SER A 433 -8.68 13.18 12.76
C SER A 433 -8.35 14.52 13.40
N VAL A 434 -7.86 15.47 12.61
CA VAL A 434 -7.51 16.84 13.04
C VAL A 434 -7.88 17.82 11.94
N PHE A 435 -8.46 18.96 12.31
CA PHE A 435 -8.75 20.04 11.36
C PHE A 435 -7.46 20.50 10.68
N ALA A 436 -7.57 20.82 9.38
CA ALA A 436 -6.45 21.36 8.62
C ALA A 436 -6.13 22.79 9.06
N ASP A 437 -7.15 23.57 9.38
CA ASP A 437 -7.01 24.86 10.07
C ASP A 437 -6.97 24.61 11.59
N SER A 438 -5.85 24.92 12.22
CA SER A 438 -5.67 24.78 13.67
C SER A 438 -6.52 25.74 14.49
N ALA A 439 -7.05 26.81 13.89
CA ALA A 439 -7.95 27.74 14.55
C ALA A 439 -9.40 27.23 14.63
N THR A 440 -9.76 26.21 13.83
CA THR A 440 -11.11 25.65 13.82
C THR A 440 -11.39 24.88 15.12
N VAL A 441 -12.49 25.26 15.77
CA VAL A 441 -12.95 24.66 17.03
C VAL A 441 -14.10 23.69 16.75
N GLY A 442 -14.14 22.59 17.52
CA GLY A 442 -15.26 21.67 17.59
C GLY A 442 -14.83 20.21 17.42
N ASP A 443 -15.82 19.32 17.32
CA ASP A 443 -15.60 17.88 17.25
C ASP A 443 -15.98 17.31 15.88
N ILE A 444 -14.98 16.82 15.14
CA ILE A 444 -15.15 16.26 13.79
C ILE A 444 -16.16 15.09 13.77
N PRO A 445 -16.07 14.07 14.67
CA PRO A 445 -17.07 13.01 14.77
C PRO A 445 -18.53 13.47 14.92
N THR A 446 -18.75 14.60 15.58
CA THR A 446 -20.08 15.19 15.75
C THR A 446 -20.53 15.97 14.50
N MET A 447 -19.63 16.73 13.87
CA MET A 447 -19.96 17.53 12.67
C MET A 447 -20.18 16.67 11.42
N ASP A 448 -19.32 15.68 11.20
CA ASP A 448 -19.38 14.73 10.07
C ASP A 448 -19.94 13.38 10.55
N SER A 449 -21.12 13.44 11.16
CA SER A 449 -21.72 12.35 11.95
C SER A 449 -22.09 11.09 11.14
N ASN A 450 -22.18 11.20 9.82
CA ASN A 450 -22.46 10.07 8.92
C ASN A 450 -21.26 9.12 8.74
N LEU A 451 -20.09 9.50 9.24
CA LEU A 451 -18.86 8.72 9.16
C LEU A 451 -18.56 7.98 10.46
N VAL A 452 -17.67 6.99 10.36
CA VAL A 452 -17.23 6.17 11.49
C VAL A 452 -15.86 6.62 11.96
N PHE A 453 -15.80 6.94 13.26
CA PHE A 453 -14.62 7.30 14.02
C PHE A 453 -14.47 6.33 15.18
N SER A 454 -13.25 6.12 15.65
CA SER A 454 -13.00 5.37 16.87
C SER A 454 -13.73 6.03 18.04
N ASN A 455 -14.43 5.23 18.84
CA ASN A 455 -15.14 5.71 20.04
C ASN A 455 -14.18 6.32 21.06
N ILE A 456 -12.94 5.82 21.09
CA ILE A 456 -11.84 6.42 21.86
C ILE A 456 -10.89 7.04 20.83
N PRO A 457 -10.77 8.37 20.77
CA PRO A 457 -9.88 9.04 19.82
C PRO A 457 -8.43 8.63 20.04
N PHE A 458 -7.74 8.19 18.99
CA PHE A 458 -6.32 7.85 19.06
C PHE A 458 -5.47 9.13 19.04
N THR A 459 -4.35 9.11 19.75
CA THR A 459 -3.24 10.04 19.58
C THR A 459 -2.34 9.61 18.41
N ASP A 460 -1.46 10.50 17.95
CA ASP A 460 -0.44 10.12 16.96
C ASP A 460 0.49 9.02 17.50
N GLN A 461 0.74 9.03 18.82
CA GLN A 461 1.53 7.99 19.47
C GLN A 461 0.83 6.62 19.45
N ASP A 462 -0.48 6.58 19.68
CA ASP A 462 -1.25 5.33 19.61
C ASP A 462 -1.24 4.75 18.19
N VAL A 463 -1.39 5.62 17.17
CA VAL A 463 -1.33 5.20 15.75
C VAL A 463 0.06 4.67 15.41
N ALA A 464 1.14 5.33 15.85
CA ALA A 464 2.51 4.88 15.62
C ALA A 464 2.82 3.53 16.30
N TYR A 465 2.11 3.21 17.39
CA TYR A 465 2.28 1.96 18.11
C TYR A 465 1.70 0.74 17.39
N ILE A 466 0.78 0.91 16.42
CA ILE A 466 0.27 -0.20 15.60
C ILE A 466 1.36 -0.71 14.66
N ALA A 467 1.66 -2.01 14.67
CA ALA A 467 2.71 -2.62 13.84
C ALA A 467 2.35 -2.60 12.35
N ALA A 468 3.35 -2.50 11.47
CA ALA A 468 3.12 -2.45 10.02
C ALA A 468 2.44 -3.70 9.49
N GLN A 469 2.81 -4.88 10.00
CA GLN A 469 2.26 -6.19 9.62
C GLN A 469 1.24 -6.75 10.61
N SER A 470 0.46 -5.87 11.25
CA SER A 470 -0.53 -6.26 12.26
C SER A 470 -1.60 -7.20 11.69
N VAL A 471 -2.05 -8.15 12.52
CA VAL A 471 -3.05 -9.15 12.17
C VAL A 471 -4.44 -8.73 12.67
N TRP A 472 -5.43 -8.84 11.80
CA TRP A 472 -6.83 -8.55 12.04
C TRP A 472 -7.64 -9.83 11.92
N THR A 473 -8.59 -10.04 12.84
CA THR A 473 -9.42 -11.26 12.86
C THR A 473 -10.82 -10.94 12.34
N PHE A 474 -11.29 -11.69 11.36
CA PHE A 474 -12.59 -11.52 10.74
C PHE A 474 -13.46 -12.71 11.09
N SER A 475 -14.53 -12.47 11.85
CA SER A 475 -15.53 -13.46 12.23
C SER A 475 -16.78 -13.28 11.39
N TYR A 476 -17.11 -14.26 10.56
CA TYR A 476 -18.19 -14.22 9.59
C TYR A 476 -19.45 -14.85 10.16
N TYR A 477 -20.58 -14.19 9.96
CA TYR A 477 -21.91 -14.69 10.31
C TYR A 477 -22.76 -14.66 9.04
N LEU A 478 -23.18 -15.83 8.58
CA LEU A 478 -24.01 -15.96 7.39
C LEU A 478 -25.44 -15.50 7.67
N ALA A 479 -26.21 -15.20 6.62
CA ALA A 479 -27.56 -14.66 6.73
C ALA A 479 -28.53 -15.54 7.53
N ALA A 480 -28.25 -16.84 7.67
CA ALA A 480 -29.02 -17.75 8.52
C ALA A 480 -28.66 -17.66 10.02
N ASN A 481 -27.50 -17.07 10.35
CA ASN A 481 -26.94 -16.95 11.70
C ASN A 481 -27.16 -15.52 12.24
N THR A 482 -28.40 -15.23 12.61
CA THR A 482 -28.81 -13.90 13.11
C THR A 482 -28.67 -13.75 14.63
N ALA A 483 -28.24 -14.80 15.34
CA ALA A 483 -28.08 -14.76 16.79
C ALA A 483 -26.96 -13.77 17.18
N PRO A 484 -27.22 -12.74 18.02
CA PRO A 484 -26.22 -11.73 18.38
C PRO A 484 -24.94 -12.31 19.00
N ASN A 485 -25.09 -13.38 19.79
CA ASN A 485 -24.01 -14.10 20.46
C ASN A 485 -23.79 -15.52 19.87
N GLY A 486 -24.21 -15.74 18.62
CA GLY A 486 -23.93 -17.01 17.93
C GLY A 486 -22.43 -17.24 17.77
N ALA A 487 -22.03 -18.48 17.55
CA ALA A 487 -20.68 -18.77 17.08
C ALA A 487 -20.53 -18.26 15.63
N ALA A 488 -19.34 -17.79 15.27
CA ALA A 488 -19.05 -17.41 13.88
C ALA A 488 -19.09 -18.66 12.99
N ASP A 489 -19.64 -18.52 11.77
CA ASP A 489 -19.67 -19.58 10.76
C ASP A 489 -18.27 -19.82 10.17
N ALA A 490 -17.42 -18.79 10.17
CA ALA A 490 -16.00 -18.90 9.83
C ALA A 490 -15.18 -17.80 10.51
N THR A 491 -13.87 -18.07 10.67
CA THR A 491 -12.88 -17.09 11.12
C THR A 491 -11.72 -17.08 10.14
N GLN A 492 -11.34 -15.90 9.67
CA GLN A 492 -10.20 -15.69 8.75
C GLN A 492 -9.34 -14.54 9.25
N TYR A 493 -8.07 -14.49 8.84
CA TYR A 493 -7.10 -13.54 9.36
C TYR A 493 -6.41 -12.76 8.26
N PHE A 494 -6.35 -11.45 8.41
CA PHE A 494 -5.75 -10.57 7.40
C PHE A 494 -4.61 -9.77 8.01
N LYS A 495 -3.48 -9.71 7.30
CA LYS A 495 -2.32 -8.93 7.71
C LYS A 495 -2.26 -7.64 6.92
N THR A 496 -2.08 -6.51 7.60
CA THR A 496 -1.76 -5.27 6.90
C THR A 496 -0.36 -5.36 6.30
N ARG A 497 -0.10 -4.66 5.19
CA ARG A 497 1.26 -4.51 4.66
C ARG A 497 1.98 -3.31 5.26
N ALA A 498 1.24 -2.33 5.77
CA ALA A 498 1.75 -1.17 6.47
C ALA A 498 0.79 -0.69 7.56
N ARG A 499 1.34 0.06 8.52
CA ARG A 499 0.52 0.78 9.50
C ARG A 499 -0.05 2.05 8.89
N ALA A 500 -1.16 2.50 9.45
CA ALA A 500 -1.64 3.85 9.25
C ALA A 500 -0.56 4.85 9.69
N LEU A 501 -0.35 5.89 8.88
CA LEU A 501 0.50 7.03 9.21
C LEU A 501 -0.16 7.84 10.32
N THR A 502 0.65 8.49 11.15
CA THR A 502 0.14 9.54 12.05
C THR A 502 -0.34 10.74 11.23
N ILE A 503 -1.04 11.70 11.86
CA ILE A 503 -1.50 12.90 11.13
C ILE A 503 -0.31 13.72 10.62
N GLU A 504 0.74 13.86 11.42
CA GLU A 504 1.94 14.61 11.01
C GLU A 504 2.74 13.90 9.90
N GLU A 505 2.79 12.57 9.93
CA GLU A 505 3.37 11.78 8.83
C GLU A 505 2.57 11.92 7.53
N LEU A 506 1.24 11.88 7.61
CA LEU A 506 0.35 12.07 6.45
C LEU A 506 0.54 13.45 5.81
N LYS A 507 0.62 14.52 6.61
CA LYS A 507 0.84 15.88 6.10
C LYS A 507 2.14 15.99 5.29
N ARG A 508 3.17 15.20 5.62
CA ARG A 508 4.46 15.19 4.93
C ARG A 508 4.45 14.44 3.60
N GLN A 509 3.62 13.40 3.46
CA GLN A 509 3.51 12.63 2.22
C GLN A 509 3.02 13.50 1.04
N GLY A 510 2.18 14.50 1.33
CA GLY A 510 1.47 15.26 0.32
C GLY A 510 0.43 14.41 -0.43
N LEU A 511 -0.46 15.06 -1.18
CA LEU A 511 -1.55 14.41 -1.90
C LEU A 511 -1.76 15.06 -3.27
N PRO A 512 -2.20 14.30 -4.30
CA PRO A 512 -2.64 14.87 -5.56
C PRO A 512 -3.86 15.78 -5.35
N GLN A 513 -4.05 16.74 -6.24
CA GLN A 513 -5.07 17.79 -6.09
C GLN A 513 -5.84 18.01 -7.40
N LEU A 514 -7.17 18.13 -7.32
CA LEU A 514 -7.97 18.65 -8.42
C LEU A 514 -7.51 20.07 -8.77
N SER A 515 -7.62 20.41 -10.06
CA SER A 515 -7.27 21.74 -10.52
C SER A 515 -8.16 22.80 -9.85
N PRO A 516 -7.61 23.98 -9.48
CA PRO A 516 -8.42 25.07 -8.91
C PRO A 516 -9.59 25.47 -9.81
N THR A 517 -9.39 25.45 -11.14
CA THR A 517 -10.43 25.74 -12.13
C THR A 517 -11.60 24.77 -12.03
N LEU A 518 -11.34 23.48 -11.88
CA LEU A 518 -12.38 22.47 -11.72
C LEU A 518 -13.13 22.63 -10.39
N ILE A 519 -12.43 22.91 -9.30
CA ILE A 519 -13.05 23.18 -7.99
C ILE A 519 -14.01 24.38 -8.10
N SER A 520 -13.59 25.48 -8.72
CA SER A 520 -14.43 26.65 -8.95
C SER A 520 -15.64 26.34 -9.84
N ALA A 521 -15.47 25.50 -10.86
CA ALA A 521 -16.58 25.08 -11.72
C ALA A 521 -17.62 24.22 -10.97
N ILE A 522 -17.17 23.35 -10.07
CA ILE A 522 -18.06 22.57 -9.19
C ILE A 522 -18.83 23.51 -8.25
N GLN A 523 -18.12 24.44 -7.61
CA GLN A 523 -18.70 25.44 -6.71
C GLN A 523 -19.80 26.26 -7.38
N ALA A 524 -19.57 26.73 -8.59
CA ALA A 524 -20.53 27.52 -9.36
C ALA A 524 -21.82 26.76 -9.72
N LYS A 525 -21.76 25.43 -9.81
CA LYS A 525 -22.91 24.57 -10.16
C LYS A 525 -23.66 24.04 -8.93
N THR A 526 -23.12 24.23 -7.74
CA THR A 526 -23.65 23.59 -6.53
C THR A 526 -24.93 24.29 -6.06
N SER A 527 -25.94 23.49 -5.69
CA SER A 527 -27.16 24.01 -5.06
C SER A 527 -26.91 24.55 -3.64
N VAL A 528 -27.55 25.67 -3.27
CA VAL A 528 -27.37 26.31 -1.94
C VAL A 528 -27.84 25.40 -0.80
N TYR A 529 -28.67 24.39 -1.07
CA TYR A 529 -29.08 23.39 -0.09
C TYR A 529 -29.42 22.07 -0.80
N PRO A 530 -28.78 20.93 -0.48
CA PRO A 530 -27.85 20.66 0.63
C PRO A 530 -26.35 20.63 0.22
N GLY A 531 -25.95 21.41 -0.79
CA GLY A 531 -24.53 21.55 -1.17
C GLY A 531 -23.99 20.48 -2.12
N HIS A 532 -24.87 19.72 -2.80
CA HIS A 532 -24.50 18.75 -3.83
C HIS A 532 -24.36 19.41 -5.20
N ALA A 533 -23.46 18.87 -6.05
CA ALA A 533 -23.24 19.34 -7.41
C ALA A 533 -23.98 18.46 -8.44
N PRO A 534 -24.70 19.02 -9.42
CA PRO A 534 -25.37 18.22 -10.46
C PRO A 534 -24.36 17.50 -11.35
N LEU A 535 -24.69 16.27 -11.76
CA LEU A 535 -23.90 15.48 -12.71
C LEU A 535 -24.35 15.70 -14.16
N PRO A 536 -23.46 15.50 -15.15
CA PRO A 536 -23.79 15.72 -16.56
C PRO A 536 -24.82 14.71 -17.07
N THR A 537 -25.76 15.21 -17.87
CA THR A 537 -26.86 14.44 -18.47
C THR A 537 -26.63 14.11 -19.95
N ASP A 538 -25.56 14.64 -20.53
CA ASP A 538 -25.19 14.57 -21.94
C ASP A 538 -23.94 13.72 -22.21
N GLY A 539 -23.33 13.17 -21.16
CA GLY A 539 -22.22 12.24 -21.28
C GLY A 539 -21.53 11.96 -19.94
N PRO A 540 -20.38 11.25 -19.97
CA PRO A 540 -19.55 11.02 -18.80
C PRO A 540 -19.13 12.32 -18.11
N LEU A 541 -18.86 12.24 -16.81
CA LEU A 541 -18.18 13.31 -16.07
C LEU A 541 -16.71 13.38 -16.49
N SER A 542 -16.44 14.22 -17.49
CA SER A 542 -15.12 14.42 -18.09
C SER A 542 -14.43 15.70 -17.59
N GLY A 543 -13.17 15.89 -17.97
CA GLY A 543 -12.37 17.06 -17.58
C GLY A 543 -12.01 17.07 -16.10
N LEU A 544 -11.84 15.88 -15.51
CA LEU A 544 -11.43 15.73 -14.11
C LEU A 544 -9.92 15.97 -13.99
N ASP A 545 -9.49 17.22 -14.23
CA ASP A 545 -8.09 17.61 -14.26
C ASP A 545 -7.49 17.67 -12.85
N PHE A 546 -6.29 17.12 -12.69
CA PHE A 546 -5.57 17.09 -11.43
C PHE A 546 -4.06 17.26 -11.60
N SER A 547 -3.42 17.73 -10.54
CA SER A 547 -1.96 17.83 -10.42
C SER A 547 -1.42 16.78 -9.44
N VAL A 548 -0.20 16.34 -9.71
CA VAL A 548 0.59 15.46 -8.84
C VAL A 548 1.86 16.23 -8.49
N PRO A 549 1.90 16.95 -7.36
CA PRO A 549 3.10 17.68 -6.94
C PRO A 549 4.31 16.76 -6.80
N SER A 550 5.52 17.32 -6.94
CA SER A 550 6.76 16.57 -6.73
C SER A 550 6.77 15.91 -5.34
N GLY A 551 7.18 14.64 -5.28
CA GLY A 551 7.20 13.85 -4.05
C GLY A 551 5.86 13.25 -3.63
N THR A 552 4.76 13.53 -4.33
CA THR A 552 3.46 12.91 -4.07
C THR A 552 3.26 11.65 -4.91
N LEU A 553 2.36 10.77 -4.45
CA LEU A 553 2.02 9.55 -5.18
C LEU A 553 1.14 9.85 -6.40
N PRO A 554 1.31 9.11 -7.51
CA PRO A 554 0.45 9.24 -8.68
C PRO A 554 -1.00 8.87 -8.35
N VAL A 555 -1.95 9.46 -9.08
CA VAL A 555 -3.35 9.03 -9.05
C VAL A 555 -3.46 7.73 -9.83
N SER A 556 -4.05 6.71 -9.22
CA SER A 556 -4.36 5.42 -9.87
C SER A 556 -5.85 5.28 -10.14
N ARG A 557 -6.71 5.95 -9.37
CA ARG A 557 -8.16 5.91 -9.56
C ARG A 557 -8.81 7.24 -9.23
N ILE A 558 -9.89 7.54 -9.95
CA ILE A 558 -10.83 8.60 -9.59
C ILE A 558 -12.15 7.94 -9.24
N LYS A 559 -12.74 8.31 -8.10
CA LYS A 559 -14.02 7.76 -7.64
C LYS A 559 -15.03 8.87 -7.37
N LEU A 560 -16.22 8.74 -7.94
CA LEU A 560 -17.36 9.61 -7.75
C LEU A 560 -18.33 8.97 -6.75
N PHE A 561 -18.85 9.78 -5.84
CA PHE A 561 -19.94 9.42 -4.94
C PHE A 561 -21.13 10.29 -5.28
N GLY A 562 -22.32 9.70 -5.35
CA GLY A 562 -23.51 10.44 -5.74
C GLY A 562 -24.81 9.92 -5.15
N ARG A 563 -25.85 10.71 -5.37
CA ARG A 563 -27.22 10.43 -4.95
C ARG A 563 -28.20 10.75 -6.08
N LEU A 564 -29.13 9.84 -6.32
CA LEU A 564 -30.27 10.05 -7.22
C LEU A 564 -31.46 10.60 -6.43
N ASN A 565 -32.03 11.75 -6.82
CA ASN A 565 -33.15 12.43 -6.17
C ASN A 565 -32.87 12.90 -4.73
N LEU A 566 -32.87 14.21 -4.51
CA LEU A 566 -32.59 14.78 -3.18
C LEU A 566 -33.78 14.76 -2.22
N ALA A 567 -35.00 14.60 -2.74
CA ALA A 567 -36.24 14.77 -1.96
C ALA A 567 -36.77 13.49 -1.28
N THR A 568 -36.37 12.30 -1.74
CA THR A 568 -36.94 11.01 -1.30
C THR A 568 -35.85 10.02 -0.96
N ASP A 569 -35.11 10.31 0.11
CA ASP A 569 -34.04 9.46 0.63
C ASP A 569 -33.22 8.72 -0.45
N GLY A 570 -32.86 9.49 -1.49
CA GLY A 570 -32.44 9.00 -2.79
C GLY A 570 -31.36 7.93 -2.79
N GLN A 571 -31.40 7.04 -3.79
CA GLN A 571 -30.44 5.96 -3.97
C GLN A 571 -29.00 6.52 -4.00
N ILE A 572 -28.17 6.11 -3.04
CA ILE A 572 -26.75 6.48 -2.97
C ILE A 572 -25.95 5.49 -3.80
N PHE A 573 -25.05 5.98 -4.65
CA PHE A 573 -24.21 5.17 -5.51
C PHE A 573 -22.76 5.67 -5.51
N ASP A 574 -21.89 4.87 -6.10
CA ASP A 574 -20.52 5.23 -6.42
C ASP A 574 -20.15 4.67 -7.80
N GLU A 575 -19.31 5.41 -8.52
CA GLU A 575 -18.74 5.02 -9.82
C GLU A 575 -17.24 5.36 -9.80
N SER A 576 -16.42 4.61 -10.51
CA SER A 576 -14.97 4.86 -10.53
C SER A 576 -14.34 4.50 -11.86
N VAL A 577 -13.19 5.11 -12.12
CA VAL A 577 -12.34 4.82 -13.27
C VAL A 577 -10.90 4.69 -12.80
N GLU A 578 -10.23 3.62 -13.23
CA GLU A 578 -8.78 3.51 -13.10
C GLU A 578 -8.14 4.44 -14.14
N VAL A 579 -7.09 5.15 -13.74
CA VAL A 579 -6.35 6.07 -14.62
C VAL A 579 -4.88 5.67 -14.64
N GLY A 580 -4.26 5.80 -15.82
CA GLY A 580 -2.83 5.56 -15.95
C GLY A 580 -2.04 6.45 -14.99
N LEU A 581 -0.96 5.91 -14.40
CA LEU A 581 -0.25 6.57 -13.30
C LEU A 581 0.41 7.90 -13.69
N THR A 582 0.61 8.14 -15.00
CA THR A 582 1.10 9.39 -15.57
C THR A 582 -0.01 10.35 -16.03
N ALA A 583 -1.28 9.92 -15.99
CA ALA A 583 -2.41 10.75 -16.37
C ALA A 583 -2.55 11.97 -15.46
N ARG A 584 -3.12 13.05 -15.99
CA ARG A 584 -3.42 14.30 -15.26
C ARG A 584 -4.87 14.76 -15.45
N THR A 585 -5.69 13.87 -16.00
CA THR A 585 -7.12 14.08 -16.22
C THR A 585 -7.82 12.71 -16.26
N GLY A 586 -9.15 12.69 -16.16
CA GLY A 586 -9.94 11.48 -16.24
C GLY A 586 -11.41 11.74 -16.57
N SER A 587 -12.15 10.66 -16.80
CA SER A 587 -13.58 10.71 -17.11
C SER A 587 -14.32 9.54 -16.46
N ILE A 588 -15.41 9.83 -15.74
CA ILE A 588 -16.24 8.82 -15.08
C ILE A 588 -17.59 8.71 -15.78
N ALA A 589 -17.85 7.56 -16.38
CA ALA A 589 -19.15 7.22 -16.96
C ALA A 589 -20.07 6.56 -15.92
N CYS A 590 -21.39 6.69 -16.09
CA CYS A 590 -22.35 5.88 -15.34
C CYS A 590 -22.40 4.48 -15.95
N THR A 591 -21.93 3.46 -15.21
CA THR A 591 -21.74 2.11 -15.77
C THR A 591 -22.87 1.12 -15.45
N ALA A 592 -23.79 1.47 -14.54
CA ALA A 592 -24.93 0.64 -14.19
C ALA A 592 -26.07 0.73 -15.22
N VAL A 593 -25.87 0.10 -16.39
CA VAL A 593 -26.85 0.02 -17.48
C VAL A 593 -28.21 -0.46 -16.97
N GLY A 594 -29.28 0.26 -17.30
CA GLY A 594 -30.65 -0.05 -16.87
C GLY A 594 -31.02 0.45 -15.47
N SER A 595 -30.08 1.06 -14.72
CA SER A 595 -30.39 1.72 -13.46
C SER A 595 -31.02 3.10 -13.68
N ALA A 596 -31.93 3.52 -12.79
CA ALA A 596 -32.60 4.82 -12.86
C ALA A 596 -31.64 6.03 -12.74
N ARG A 597 -30.38 5.80 -12.35
CA ARG A 597 -29.34 6.83 -12.22
C ARG A 597 -28.49 7.01 -13.48
N CYS A 598 -28.55 6.09 -14.44
CA CYS A 598 -27.75 6.16 -15.67
C CYS A 598 -28.64 6.56 -16.86
N GLY A 599 -28.14 7.50 -17.65
CA GLY A 599 -28.67 7.86 -18.96
C GLY A 599 -27.99 7.08 -20.09
N LEU A 600 -28.23 7.53 -21.33
CA LEU A 600 -27.58 6.97 -22.51
C LEU A 600 -26.10 7.41 -22.58
N ALA A 601 -25.28 6.63 -23.31
CA ALA A 601 -23.88 6.95 -23.60
C ALA A 601 -23.00 7.27 -22.36
N GLY A 602 -23.27 6.62 -21.23
CA GLY A 602 -22.51 6.81 -19.99
C GLY A 602 -22.84 8.09 -19.23
N ALA A 603 -23.91 8.81 -19.63
CA ALA A 603 -24.43 9.96 -18.90
C ALA A 603 -25.08 9.58 -17.57
N PHE A 604 -25.24 10.55 -16.68
CA PHE A 604 -26.05 10.41 -15.48
C PHE A 604 -27.48 10.89 -15.75
N ALA A 605 -28.46 10.30 -15.05
CA ALA A 605 -29.84 10.72 -15.19
C ALA A 605 -30.05 12.14 -14.62
N ALA A 606 -31.08 12.84 -15.11
CA ALA A 606 -31.53 14.08 -14.48
C ALA A 606 -31.83 13.86 -12.99
N SER A 607 -31.58 14.86 -12.15
CA SER A 607 -31.69 14.76 -10.68
C SER A 607 -30.66 13.82 -10.01
N THR A 608 -29.55 13.54 -10.68
CA THR A 608 -28.40 12.86 -10.08
C THR A 608 -27.34 13.90 -9.68
N TYR A 609 -26.86 13.79 -8.44
CA TYR A 609 -25.93 14.76 -7.86
C TYR A 609 -24.70 14.06 -7.29
N ALA A 610 -23.54 14.69 -7.46
CA ALA A 610 -22.30 14.35 -6.78
C ALA A 610 -22.35 14.80 -5.32
N THR A 611 -22.02 13.89 -4.42
CA THR A 611 -21.84 14.13 -2.98
C THR A 611 -20.36 14.11 -2.59
N GLY A 612 -19.50 13.53 -3.43
CA GLY A 612 -18.06 13.64 -3.27
C GLY A 612 -17.25 13.12 -4.45
N LEU A 613 -15.97 13.51 -4.51
CA LEU A 613 -15.00 13.01 -5.49
C LEU A 613 -13.69 12.63 -4.78
N HIS A 614 -13.12 11.48 -5.13
CA HIS A 614 -11.81 11.02 -4.66
C HIS A 614 -10.76 11.13 -5.76
N LEU A 615 -9.59 11.64 -5.41
CA LEU A 615 -8.34 11.23 -6.05
C LEU A 615 -7.69 10.15 -5.18
N TYR A 616 -7.48 8.97 -5.76
CA TYR A 616 -6.97 7.79 -5.07
C TYR A 616 -5.53 7.50 -5.52
N SER A 617 -4.65 7.30 -4.54
CA SER A 617 -3.26 6.90 -4.72
C SER A 617 -2.93 5.71 -3.80
N LEU A 618 -1.95 4.90 -4.23
CA LEU A 618 -1.49 3.71 -3.52
C LEU A 618 0.05 3.73 -3.46
N ASP A 619 0.63 3.44 -2.29
CA ASP A 619 2.08 3.25 -2.15
C ASP A 619 2.50 1.78 -2.33
N ALA A 620 3.81 1.54 -2.45
CA ALA A 620 4.37 0.19 -2.58
C ALA A 620 4.08 -0.75 -1.40
N ALA A 621 3.78 -0.18 -0.23
CA ALA A 621 3.43 -0.91 0.98
C ALA A 621 1.92 -1.12 1.14
N GLY A 622 1.11 -0.76 0.13
CA GLY A 622 -0.33 -0.97 0.12
C GLY A 622 -1.13 0.05 0.95
N ARG A 623 -0.55 1.22 1.28
CA ARG A 623 -1.30 2.30 1.93
C ARG A 623 -2.13 3.07 0.91
N GLU A 624 -3.38 3.33 1.26
CA GLU A 624 -4.30 4.12 0.46
C GLU A 624 -4.27 5.59 0.88
N PHE A 625 -4.14 6.49 -0.09
CA PHE A 625 -4.07 7.94 0.10
C PHE A 625 -5.13 8.64 -0.72
N ILE A 626 -5.94 9.46 -0.04
CA ILE A 626 -7.13 10.06 -0.63
C ILE A 626 -7.13 11.55 -0.42
N ASN A 627 -7.32 12.27 -1.51
CA ASN A 627 -7.84 13.62 -1.45
C ASN A 627 -9.34 13.59 -1.76
N PHE A 628 -10.16 13.84 -0.74
CA PHE A 628 -11.62 13.77 -0.82
C PHE A 628 -12.22 15.16 -0.93
N TYR A 629 -13.01 15.38 -1.97
CA TYR A 629 -13.73 16.62 -2.20
C TYR A 629 -15.20 16.41 -1.84
N ALA A 630 -15.58 16.84 -0.63
CA ALA A 630 -16.92 16.75 -0.09
C ALA A 630 -17.83 17.84 -0.65
N MET A 631 -18.99 17.41 -1.11
CA MET A 631 -20.04 18.25 -1.66
C MET A 631 -21.33 18.00 -0.90
N TYR A 632 -21.35 18.29 0.41
CA TYR A 632 -22.55 18.17 1.24
C TYR A 632 -22.44 19.07 2.48
N GLN A 633 -23.57 19.30 3.13
CA GLN A 633 -23.64 20.10 4.34
C GLN A 633 -23.19 19.32 5.59
N LEU A 634 -22.32 19.92 6.39
CA LEU A 634 -21.98 19.43 7.74
C LEU A 634 -23.07 19.78 8.74
N ILE A 635 -23.15 19.00 9.82
CA ILE A 635 -23.87 19.44 11.01
C ILE A 635 -23.05 20.58 11.62
N LYS A 636 -23.59 21.79 11.56
CA LYS A 636 -22.94 22.95 12.17
C LYS A 636 -22.94 22.77 13.70
N PRO A 637 -21.82 23.09 14.38
CA PRO A 637 -21.76 23.10 15.84
C PRO A 637 -22.76 24.07 16.47
#